data_AF-A0A139JVE0-F1
#
_entry.id   AF-A0A139JVE0-F1
#
_cell.length_a   1.000
_cell.length_b   1.000
_cell.length_c   1.000
_cell.angle_alpha   90.00
_cell.angle_beta   90.00
_cell.angle_gamma   90.00
#
_symmetry.space_group_name_H-M   'P 1'
#
loop_
_entity.id
_entity.type
_entity.pdbx_description
1 polymer ?
#
loop_
_entity_poly.entity_id
_entity_poly.type
_entity_poly.pdbx_seq_one_letter_code
_entity_poly.pdbx_strand_id
1 'polypeptide(L)'
;MNVDLDAQGKAVGVEPLAPFGDAAGVGTGRNWAHVNSVAYDESDDSIIISARHQGVMKIGRDKEVKWILAPSEGWKNGLEKKLLKPVDKDGRPLKCSSTGDCEGGFDFTYTQHAAWPRASKNGTIVVFDNGQVRHYEQPALPEMNYSRVVEYKIDPKTMTVKQTWAYGKDRGYESFAPITSNAAYQADKDTMFGFYGSVGLFDQTKGTIGRLQEVDYKTGDVKVEIDVYNNKASAPHYQGHIIDLKQAFAK
;
A
#
# COMPACT_ATOMS: atom_id res chain seq x y z
N MET A 1 -14.23 -7.82 6.89
CA MET A 1 -14.30 -6.40 6.48
C MET A 1 -15.71 -6.17 5.99
N ASN A 2 -16.49 -5.35 6.69
CA ASN A 2 -17.83 -4.98 6.24
C ASN A 2 -17.71 -3.76 5.33
N VAL A 3 -18.23 -3.84 4.11
CA VAL A 3 -18.27 -2.72 3.17
C VAL A 3 -19.69 -2.19 3.16
N ASP A 4 -19.84 -0.90 3.47
CA ASP A 4 -21.11 -0.19 3.38
C ASP A 4 -21.16 0.59 2.06
N LEU A 5 -22.05 0.16 1.16
CA LEU A 5 -22.20 0.77 -0.17
C LEU A 5 -23.03 2.06 -0.10
N ASP A 6 -23.90 2.23 0.89
CA ASP A 6 -24.76 3.43 1.03
C ASP A 6 -23.96 4.66 1.52
N ALA A 7 -22.79 4.40 2.11
CA ALA A 7 -21.85 5.41 2.57
C ALA A 7 -20.67 5.66 1.60
N GLN A 8 -20.65 5.03 0.42
CA GLN A 8 -19.55 5.17 -0.53
C GLN A 8 -19.28 6.63 -0.92
N GLY A 9 -18.00 7.01 -0.98
CA GLY A 9 -17.56 8.34 -1.40
C GLY A 9 -17.75 9.43 -0.35
N LYS A 10 -18.42 9.13 0.77
CA LYS A 10 -18.54 10.07 1.89
C LYS A 10 -17.27 10.02 2.73
N ALA A 11 -16.77 11.20 3.12
CA ALA A 11 -15.72 11.28 4.13
C ALA A 11 -16.26 10.77 5.48
N VAL A 12 -15.46 9.97 6.19
CA VAL A 12 -15.80 9.55 7.55
C VAL A 12 -15.56 10.74 8.47
N GLY A 13 -16.59 11.16 9.20
CA GLY A 13 -16.48 12.22 10.20
C GLY A 13 -15.56 11.80 11.35
N VAL A 14 -14.94 12.79 12.01
CA VAL A 14 -14.16 12.55 13.24
C VAL A 14 -15.16 12.37 14.38
N GLU A 15 -15.67 11.16 14.60
CA GLU A 15 -16.47 10.87 15.79
C GLU A 15 -15.56 10.37 16.92
N PRO A 16 -15.24 11.20 17.94
CA PRO A 16 -14.52 10.75 19.13
C PRO A 16 -15.29 9.71 19.96
N LEU A 17 -16.53 9.37 19.58
CA LEU A 17 -17.48 8.55 20.32
C LEU A 17 -17.89 7.26 19.60
N ALA A 18 -17.22 6.86 18.51
CA ALA A 18 -17.49 5.56 17.90
C ALA A 18 -17.50 4.46 18.98
N PRO A 19 -18.45 3.53 19.01
CA PRO A 19 -18.46 2.45 19.99
C PRO A 19 -17.20 1.59 19.85
N PHE A 20 -16.82 0.89 20.91
CA PHE A 20 -15.77 -0.13 20.80
C PHE A 20 -16.19 -1.22 19.80
N GLY A 21 -15.24 -1.68 19.00
CA GLY A 21 -15.48 -2.70 17.96
C GLY A 21 -14.70 -2.45 16.68
N ASP A 22 -15.07 -3.18 15.62
CA ASP A 22 -14.54 -2.99 14.27
C ASP A 22 -15.18 -1.76 13.60
N ALA A 23 -14.81 -0.59 14.11
CA ALA A 23 -15.23 0.72 13.63
C ALA A 23 -14.02 1.65 13.51
N ALA A 24 -14.02 2.50 12.48
CA ALA A 24 -13.03 3.56 12.35
C ALA A 24 -13.08 4.49 13.58
N GLY A 25 -11.94 4.84 14.13
CA GLY A 25 -11.85 5.71 15.30
C GLY A 25 -10.49 5.63 15.97
N VAL A 26 -10.26 6.49 16.97
CA VAL A 26 -9.00 6.56 17.72
C VAL A 26 -9.03 5.73 19.00
N GLY A 27 -7.85 5.29 19.45
CA GLY A 27 -7.65 4.60 20.72
C GLY A 27 -7.87 3.08 20.68
N THR A 28 -7.34 2.40 21.69
CA THR A 28 -7.46 0.94 21.87
C THR A 28 -8.93 0.51 21.93
N GLY A 29 -9.26 -0.61 21.28
CA GLY A 29 -10.62 -1.12 21.17
C GLY A 29 -11.40 -0.60 19.97
N ARG A 30 -10.77 0.21 19.10
CA ARG A 30 -11.28 0.62 17.78
C ARG A 30 -10.27 0.30 16.68
N ASN A 31 -10.70 0.45 15.43
CA ASN A 31 -9.88 0.17 14.26
C ASN A 31 -8.95 1.34 13.90
N TRP A 32 -8.09 1.77 14.84
CA TRP A 32 -7.23 2.96 14.69
C TRP A 32 -5.99 2.71 13.81
N ALA A 33 -5.49 1.48 13.75
CA ALA A 33 -4.28 1.12 13.00
C ALA A 33 -4.58 0.29 11.74
N HIS A 34 -5.40 -0.76 11.91
CA HIS A 34 -5.68 -1.74 10.86
C HIS A 34 -4.40 -2.30 10.22
N VAL A 35 -3.59 -3.02 11.00
CA VAL A 35 -2.39 -3.68 10.46
C VAL A 35 -2.81 -4.82 9.53
N ASN A 36 -2.34 -4.79 8.29
CA ASN A 36 -2.76 -5.72 7.23
C ASN A 36 -1.61 -6.46 6.54
N SER A 37 -0.35 -6.14 6.87
CA SER A 37 0.80 -6.95 6.46
C SER A 37 1.91 -6.89 7.50
N VAL A 38 2.68 -7.97 7.56
CA VAL A 38 3.91 -8.10 8.33
C VAL A 38 4.96 -8.73 7.43
N ALA A 39 6.19 -8.23 7.51
CA ALA A 39 7.38 -8.91 7.00
C ALA A 39 8.46 -8.91 8.07
N TYR A 40 9.17 -10.03 8.20
CA TYR A 40 10.35 -10.12 9.05
C TYR A 40 11.58 -9.67 8.25
N ASP A 41 12.44 -8.88 8.88
CA ASP A 41 13.75 -8.50 8.35
C ASP A 41 14.83 -9.17 9.21
N GLU A 42 15.42 -10.22 8.65
CA GLU A 42 16.42 -11.05 9.34
C GLU A 42 17.73 -10.30 9.58
N SER A 43 18.00 -9.22 8.82
CA SER A 43 19.28 -8.51 8.88
C SER A 43 19.51 -7.75 10.19
N ASP A 44 18.43 -7.39 10.90
CA ASP A 44 18.47 -6.66 12.17
C ASP A 44 17.38 -7.11 13.17
N ASP A 45 16.85 -8.34 13.00
CA ASP A 45 15.82 -8.96 13.84
C ASP A 45 14.63 -8.02 14.12
N SER A 46 13.99 -7.57 13.05
CA SER A 46 12.92 -6.58 13.14
C SER A 46 11.74 -6.94 12.24
N ILE A 47 10.66 -6.16 12.34
CA ILE A 47 9.49 -6.32 11.48
C ILE A 47 9.17 -5.04 10.73
N ILE A 48 8.68 -5.19 9.51
CA ILE A 48 8.05 -4.13 8.72
C ILE A 48 6.55 -4.42 8.71
N ILE A 49 5.75 -3.41 9.04
CA ILE A 49 4.29 -3.52 9.06
C ILE A 49 3.66 -2.49 8.12
N SER A 50 2.54 -2.88 7.52
CA SER A 50 1.61 -1.94 6.89
C SER A 50 0.40 -1.76 7.81
N ALA A 51 0.20 -0.54 8.29
CA ALA A 51 -0.98 -0.12 9.02
C ALA A 51 -1.83 0.77 8.10
N ARG A 52 -2.99 0.26 7.64
CA ARG A 52 -3.84 0.92 6.64
C ARG A 52 -4.17 2.37 7.01
N HIS A 53 -4.35 2.66 8.30
CA HIS A 53 -4.79 3.96 8.79
C HIS A 53 -3.65 4.86 9.30
N GLN A 54 -2.39 4.44 9.17
CA GLN A 54 -1.25 5.17 9.74
C GLN A 54 -0.07 5.28 8.76
N GLY A 55 0.23 4.24 7.98
CA GLY A 55 1.36 4.18 7.05
C GLY A 55 2.17 2.89 7.21
N VAL A 56 3.41 2.89 6.71
CA VAL A 56 4.33 1.74 6.79
C VAL A 56 5.42 2.03 7.81
N MET A 57 5.75 1.06 8.66
CA MET A 57 6.71 1.27 9.76
C MET A 57 7.64 0.07 9.92
N LYS A 58 8.87 0.33 10.37
CA LYS A 58 9.79 -0.72 10.85
C LYS A 58 9.96 -0.62 12.36
N ILE A 59 9.81 -1.76 13.04
CA ILE A 59 9.87 -1.88 14.50
C ILE A 59 10.91 -2.95 14.86
N GLY A 60 11.87 -2.60 15.71
CA GLY A 60 12.91 -3.54 16.13
C GLY A 60 12.42 -4.55 17.18
N ARG A 61 13.21 -5.60 17.40
CA ARG A 61 13.03 -6.53 18.55
C ARG A 61 12.91 -5.79 19.88
N ASP A 62 13.64 -4.69 20.02
CA ASP A 62 13.66 -3.78 21.17
C ASP A 62 12.38 -2.95 21.34
N LYS A 63 11.38 -3.13 20.46
CA LYS A 63 10.09 -2.39 20.44
C LYS A 63 10.22 -0.92 20.05
N GLU A 64 11.39 -0.50 19.57
CA GLU A 64 11.60 0.86 19.09
C GLU A 64 11.23 0.99 17.62
N VAL A 65 10.52 2.07 17.29
CA VAL A 65 10.27 2.46 15.90
C VAL A 65 11.60 2.89 15.27
N LYS A 66 11.99 2.20 14.20
CA LYS A 66 13.23 2.47 13.45
C LYS A 66 13.00 3.55 12.41
N TRP A 67 11.93 3.42 11.62
CA TRP A 67 11.51 4.42 10.64
C TRP A 67 10.01 4.29 10.33
N ILE A 68 9.45 5.36 9.77
CA ILE A 68 8.05 5.49 9.33
C ILE A 68 8.05 6.06 7.90
N LEU A 69 7.31 5.41 7.01
CA LEU A 69 6.97 5.90 5.67
C LEU A 69 5.50 6.29 5.65
N ALA A 70 5.24 7.58 5.84
CA ALA A 70 3.91 8.19 5.84
C ALA A 70 4.06 9.71 5.59
N PRO A 71 2.97 10.40 5.17
CA PRO A 71 2.88 11.85 5.28
C PRO A 71 3.14 12.34 6.71
N SER A 72 3.62 13.58 6.85
CA SER A 72 4.11 14.09 8.13
C SER A 72 3.03 14.61 9.07
N GLU A 73 1.83 14.86 8.57
CA GLU A 73 0.71 15.35 9.37
C GLU A 73 0.31 14.35 10.48
N GLY A 74 0.03 14.88 11.67
CA GLY A 74 -0.48 14.12 12.82
C GLY A 74 0.58 13.46 13.71
N TRP A 75 1.80 13.22 13.22
CA TRP A 75 2.86 12.58 14.00
C TRP A 75 3.40 13.49 15.12
N LYS A 76 3.47 12.95 16.34
CA LYS A 76 3.91 13.66 17.56
C LYS A 76 4.65 12.69 18.49
N ASN A 77 5.08 13.20 19.65
CA ASN A 77 5.68 12.43 20.75
C ASN A 77 6.99 11.72 20.36
N GLY A 78 7.76 12.31 19.46
CA GLY A 78 9.05 11.77 19.02
C GLY A 78 8.96 10.86 17.80
N LEU A 79 7.76 10.42 17.40
CA LEU A 79 7.55 9.62 16.19
C LEU A 79 7.77 10.45 14.92
N GLU A 80 7.56 11.76 14.96
CA GLU A 80 7.86 12.67 13.85
C GLU A 80 9.34 12.63 13.44
N LYS A 81 10.24 12.28 14.37
CA LYS A 81 11.68 12.11 14.12
C LYS A 81 12.02 10.81 13.39
N LYS A 82 11.06 9.88 13.31
CA LYS A 82 11.20 8.58 12.63
C LYS A 82 10.69 8.61 11.20
N LEU A 83 10.08 9.72 10.75
CA LEU A 83 9.63 9.88 9.38
C LEU A 83 10.81 9.88 8.40
N LEU A 84 10.71 9.07 7.36
CA LEU A 84 11.65 9.06 6.25
C LEU A 84 11.45 10.31 5.37
N LYS A 85 12.56 10.88 4.91
CA LYS A 85 12.56 12.06 4.05
C LYS A 85 12.64 11.66 2.58
N PRO A 86 11.66 12.03 1.73
CA PRO A 86 11.71 11.76 0.31
C PRO A 86 12.91 12.43 -0.36
N VAL A 87 13.58 11.70 -1.24
CA VAL A 87 14.70 12.21 -2.06
C VAL A 87 14.53 11.83 -3.53
N ASP A 88 15.09 12.67 -4.41
CA ASP A 88 15.12 12.47 -5.85
C ASP A 88 16.08 11.33 -6.27
N LYS A 89 16.23 11.14 -7.59
CA LYS A 89 17.11 10.10 -8.13
C LYS A 89 18.60 10.28 -7.74
N ASP A 90 19.02 11.51 -7.48
CA ASP A 90 20.38 11.91 -7.14
C ASP A 90 20.58 12.09 -5.62
N GLY A 91 19.55 11.80 -4.81
CA GLY A 91 19.59 11.90 -3.35
C GLY A 91 19.29 13.30 -2.80
N ARG A 92 18.79 14.24 -3.63
CA ARG A 92 18.41 15.57 -3.16
C ARG A 92 17.04 15.53 -2.47
N PRO A 93 16.83 16.23 -1.35
CA PRO A 93 15.52 16.30 -0.69
C PRO A 93 14.43 16.82 -1.62
N LEU A 94 13.26 16.19 -1.57
CA LEU A 94 12.05 16.66 -2.25
C LEU A 94 11.20 17.50 -1.29
N LYS A 95 10.56 18.55 -1.81
CA LYS A 95 9.52 19.28 -1.08
C LYS A 95 8.20 18.51 -1.15
N CYS A 96 7.56 18.37 0.01
CA CYS A 96 6.25 17.76 0.15
C CYS A 96 5.36 18.58 1.10
N SER A 97 4.05 18.60 0.85
CA SER A 97 3.06 19.06 1.82
C SER A 97 3.01 18.13 3.04
N SER A 98 2.33 18.54 4.11
CA SER A 98 2.14 17.69 5.29
C SER A 98 1.29 16.44 5.01
N THR A 99 0.41 16.51 4.01
CA THR A 99 -0.44 15.41 3.53
C THR A 99 0.24 14.54 2.47
N GLY A 100 1.45 14.91 2.03
CA GLY A 100 2.30 14.08 1.18
C GLY A 100 2.24 14.37 -0.32
N ASP A 101 1.66 15.51 -0.74
CA ASP A 101 1.81 15.99 -2.12
C ASP A 101 3.23 16.50 -2.34
N CYS A 102 3.99 15.82 -3.20
CA CYS A 102 5.43 16.02 -3.37
C CYS A 102 5.80 16.42 -4.80
N GLU A 103 6.86 17.22 -4.94
CA GLU A 103 7.47 17.48 -6.25
C GLU A 103 8.17 16.23 -6.82
N GLY A 104 8.37 16.19 -8.14
CA GLY A 104 9.25 15.19 -8.77
C GLY A 104 8.68 13.77 -8.89
N GLY A 105 7.37 13.59 -8.72
CA GLY A 105 6.67 12.32 -8.98
C GLY A 105 6.80 11.24 -7.91
N PHE A 106 7.51 11.54 -6.81
CA PHE A 106 7.40 10.77 -5.57
C PHE A 106 5.99 10.94 -5.02
N ASP A 107 5.43 9.88 -4.45
CA ASP A 107 4.23 9.98 -3.64
C ASP A 107 4.32 8.94 -2.52
N PHE A 108 3.66 9.20 -1.39
CA PHE A 108 3.52 8.20 -0.33
C PHE A 108 2.45 7.17 -0.71
N THR A 109 2.21 6.23 0.20
CA THR A 109 1.16 5.22 0.05
C THR A 109 0.00 5.52 0.98
N TYR A 110 -1.22 5.27 0.53
CA TYR A 110 -2.44 5.60 1.27
C TYR A 110 -3.36 4.38 1.32
N THR A 111 -3.78 4.00 2.54
CA THR A 111 -4.59 2.79 2.78
C THR A 111 -3.96 1.50 2.24
N GLN A 112 -2.64 1.46 2.22
CA GLN A 112 -1.82 0.49 1.50
C GLN A 112 -1.83 -0.93 2.10
N HIS A 113 -1.35 -1.88 1.31
CA HIS A 113 -1.20 -3.28 1.67
C HIS A 113 0.17 -3.84 1.26
N ALA A 114 0.51 -4.98 1.87
CA ALA A 114 1.64 -5.83 1.46
C ALA A 114 2.98 -5.09 1.35
N ALA A 115 3.33 -4.28 2.36
CA ALA A 115 4.63 -3.62 2.44
C ALA A 115 5.73 -4.65 2.76
N TRP A 116 6.24 -5.31 1.72
CA TRP A 116 7.15 -6.45 1.84
C TRP A 116 8.53 -6.14 1.27
N PRO A 117 9.61 -6.65 1.89
CA PRO A 117 10.95 -6.58 1.32
C PRO A 117 11.00 -7.18 -0.08
N ARG A 118 11.75 -6.55 -0.98
CA ARG A 118 12.11 -7.17 -2.25
C ARG A 118 13.06 -8.32 -1.99
N ALA A 119 12.72 -9.51 -2.49
CA ALA A 119 13.61 -10.66 -2.44
C ALA A 119 14.99 -10.29 -3.01
N SER A 120 16.04 -10.63 -2.26
CA SER A 120 17.45 -10.41 -2.64
C SER A 120 17.93 -8.95 -2.73
N LYS A 121 17.18 -7.97 -2.23
CA LYS A 121 17.63 -6.56 -2.13
C LYS A 121 17.30 -5.93 -0.77
N ASN A 122 18.28 -5.91 0.13
CA ASN A 122 18.15 -5.26 1.44
C ASN A 122 17.80 -3.77 1.30
N GLY A 123 16.87 -3.31 2.15
CA GLY A 123 16.45 -1.91 2.18
C GLY A 123 15.50 -1.49 1.06
N THR A 124 15.02 -2.42 0.23
CA THR A 124 13.98 -2.16 -0.77
C THR A 124 12.68 -2.82 -0.37
N ILE A 125 11.57 -2.08 -0.43
CA ILE A 125 10.22 -2.59 -0.19
C ILE A 125 9.34 -2.40 -1.43
N VAL A 126 8.45 -3.36 -1.66
CA VAL A 126 7.35 -3.29 -2.61
C VAL A 126 6.07 -3.10 -1.81
N VAL A 127 5.19 -2.22 -2.27
CA VAL A 127 3.93 -1.90 -1.60
C VAL A 127 2.81 -1.84 -2.65
N PHE A 128 1.65 -2.39 -2.32
CA PHE A 128 0.43 -2.11 -3.06
C PHE A 128 -0.22 -0.86 -2.45
N ASP A 129 -0.13 0.26 -3.15
CA ASP A 129 -0.73 1.54 -2.77
C ASP A 129 -2.17 1.60 -3.29
N ASN A 130 -3.14 1.20 -2.45
CA ASN A 130 -4.55 1.22 -2.81
C ASN A 130 -5.01 2.61 -3.22
N GLY A 131 -4.55 3.66 -2.52
CA GLY A 131 -4.73 5.05 -2.92
C GLY A 131 -6.06 5.68 -2.50
N GLN A 132 -6.87 5.03 -1.67
CA GLN A 132 -8.08 5.64 -1.14
C GLN A 132 -7.70 6.77 -0.16
N VAL A 133 -8.39 7.92 -0.24
CA VAL A 133 -8.12 9.10 0.60
C VAL A 133 -6.67 9.59 0.44
N ARG A 134 -6.13 9.49 -0.79
CA ARG A 134 -4.81 9.99 -1.13
C ARG A 134 -4.71 11.47 -0.75
N HIS A 135 -3.56 11.86 -0.21
CA HIS A 135 -3.33 13.21 0.33
C HIS A 135 -4.33 13.64 1.43
N TYR A 136 -4.89 12.65 2.14
CA TYR A 136 -5.83 12.83 3.25
C TYR A 136 -7.14 13.52 2.88
N GLU A 137 -7.49 13.47 1.60
CA GLU A 137 -8.73 14.05 1.08
C GLU A 137 -9.48 13.04 0.20
N GLN A 138 -10.81 13.08 0.23
CA GLN A 138 -11.60 12.40 -0.80
C GLN A 138 -11.52 13.22 -2.09
N PRO A 139 -11.25 12.61 -3.25
CA PRO A 139 -11.21 13.37 -4.49
C PRO A 139 -12.60 13.94 -4.82
N ALA A 140 -12.62 15.00 -5.62
CA ALA A 140 -13.86 15.64 -6.06
C ALA A 140 -14.81 14.67 -6.78
N LEU A 141 -14.26 13.70 -7.51
CA LEU A 141 -15.01 12.61 -8.16
C LEU A 141 -14.38 11.26 -7.82
N PRO A 142 -15.17 10.21 -7.54
CA PRO A 142 -14.66 8.86 -7.26
C PRO A 142 -13.69 8.33 -8.32
N GLU A 143 -13.92 8.66 -9.59
CA GLU A 143 -13.15 8.22 -10.76
C GLU A 143 -11.74 8.81 -10.83
N MET A 144 -11.43 9.79 -9.99
CA MET A 144 -10.08 10.34 -9.84
C MET A 144 -9.18 9.46 -8.95
N ASN A 145 -9.76 8.45 -8.28
CA ASN A 145 -8.97 7.48 -7.53
C ASN A 145 -8.18 6.56 -8.46
N TYR A 146 -6.99 6.18 -8.02
CA TYR A 146 -6.14 5.20 -8.69
C TYR A 146 -5.30 4.44 -7.65
N SER A 147 -4.99 3.19 -7.99
CA SER A 147 -4.06 2.37 -7.22
C SER A 147 -2.71 2.30 -7.94
N ARG A 148 -1.65 2.03 -7.19
CA ARG A 148 -0.33 1.77 -7.75
C ARG A 148 0.33 0.57 -7.11
N VAL A 149 1.15 -0.12 -7.88
CA VAL A 149 2.24 -0.92 -7.32
C VAL A 149 3.48 -0.04 -7.30
N VAL A 150 4.16 0.05 -6.17
CA VAL A 150 5.27 0.98 -5.97
C VAL A 150 6.43 0.31 -5.24
N GLU A 151 7.65 0.67 -5.65
CA GLU A 151 8.88 0.24 -5.01
C GLU A 151 9.59 1.45 -4.38
N TYR A 152 10.05 1.28 -3.15
CA TYR A 152 10.88 2.24 -2.44
C TYR A 152 12.22 1.63 -2.03
N LYS A 153 13.28 2.42 -2.13
CA LYS A 153 14.57 2.17 -1.50
C LYS A 153 14.73 3.08 -0.28
N ILE A 154 14.99 2.49 0.87
CA ILE A 154 15.12 3.16 2.16
C ILE A 154 16.58 3.12 2.61
N ASP A 155 17.09 4.26 3.05
CA ASP A 155 18.37 4.35 3.75
C ASP A 155 18.11 4.67 5.23
N PRO A 156 18.22 3.68 6.13
CA PRO A 156 17.96 3.87 7.56
C PRO A 156 19.07 4.66 8.26
N LYS A 157 20.25 4.85 7.65
CA LYS A 157 21.32 5.67 8.23
C LYS A 157 21.06 7.16 8.01
N THR A 158 20.61 7.52 6.82
CA THR A 158 20.31 8.93 6.47
C THR A 158 18.84 9.30 6.70
N MET A 159 17.99 8.33 7.06
CA MET A 159 16.53 8.49 7.20
C MET A 159 15.88 9.04 5.94
N THR A 160 16.27 8.50 4.78
CA THR A 160 15.76 8.91 3.48
C THR A 160 15.04 7.76 2.77
N VAL A 161 14.13 8.13 1.88
CA VAL A 161 13.40 7.19 1.03
C VAL A 161 13.37 7.70 -0.40
N LYS A 162 13.63 6.80 -1.35
CA LYS A 162 13.57 7.05 -2.78
C LYS A 162 12.55 6.12 -3.41
N GLN A 163 11.56 6.67 -4.12
CA GLN A 163 10.70 5.88 -5.00
C GLN A 163 11.53 5.45 -6.22
N THR A 164 11.69 4.15 -6.43
CA THR A 164 12.55 3.60 -7.50
C THR A 164 11.75 3.08 -8.69
N TRP A 165 10.47 2.76 -8.48
CA TRP A 165 9.59 2.24 -9.51
C TRP A 165 8.12 2.47 -9.12
N ALA A 166 7.24 2.69 -10.09
CA ALA A 166 5.80 2.70 -9.87
C ALA A 166 5.04 2.35 -11.16
N TYR A 167 3.88 1.73 -11.03
CA TYR A 167 2.95 1.43 -12.12
C TYR A 167 1.50 1.51 -11.62
N GLY A 168 0.57 1.86 -12.51
CA GLY A 168 -0.87 1.79 -12.26
C GLY A 168 -1.59 3.14 -12.20
N LYS A 169 -0.86 4.26 -12.04
CA LYS A 169 -1.48 5.61 -12.01
C LYS A 169 -2.29 5.87 -13.28
N ASP A 170 -1.69 5.62 -14.44
CA ASP A 170 -2.31 5.91 -15.74
C ASP A 170 -3.39 4.88 -16.14
N ARG A 171 -3.55 3.79 -15.36
CA ARG A 171 -4.68 2.86 -15.50
C ARG A 171 -5.97 3.42 -14.89
N GLY A 172 -5.87 4.45 -14.05
CA GLY A 172 -7.01 5.15 -13.46
C GLY A 172 -7.99 4.25 -12.70
N TYR A 173 -9.25 4.68 -12.68
CA TYR A 173 -10.32 4.03 -11.93
C TYR A 173 -10.61 2.57 -12.38
N GLU A 174 -10.34 2.23 -13.64
CA GLU A 174 -10.55 0.87 -14.16
C GLU A 174 -9.65 -0.19 -13.51
N SER A 175 -8.59 0.23 -12.83
CA SER A 175 -7.72 -0.65 -12.03
C SER A 175 -7.63 -0.18 -10.58
N PHE A 176 -8.52 0.69 -10.13
CA PHE A 176 -8.55 1.13 -8.74
C PHE A 176 -9.09 0.01 -7.84
N ALA A 177 -8.30 -0.38 -6.85
CA ALA A 177 -8.64 -1.36 -5.82
C ALA A 177 -8.61 -0.69 -4.43
N PRO A 178 -9.74 -0.18 -3.90
CA PRO A 178 -9.79 0.57 -2.64
C PRO A 178 -9.36 -0.21 -1.40
N ILE A 179 -9.39 -1.55 -1.43
CA ILE A 179 -9.09 -2.42 -0.30
C ILE A 179 -8.34 -3.68 -0.75
N THR A 180 -7.88 -4.46 0.23
CA THR A 180 -7.16 -5.73 0.03
C THR A 180 -5.96 -5.55 -0.91
N SER A 181 -5.68 -6.51 -1.79
CA SER A 181 -4.60 -6.46 -2.79
C SER A 181 -3.21 -6.73 -2.21
N ASN A 182 -2.27 -7.08 -3.09
CA ASN A 182 -0.86 -7.25 -2.75
C ASN A 182 0.03 -7.10 -3.99
N ALA A 183 1.32 -6.89 -3.76
CA ALA A 183 2.31 -6.81 -4.81
C ALA A 183 3.63 -7.45 -4.38
N ALA A 184 4.38 -7.96 -5.33
CA ALA A 184 5.69 -8.55 -5.09
C ALA A 184 6.55 -8.49 -6.36
N TYR A 185 7.85 -8.28 -6.19
CA TYR A 185 8.79 -8.38 -7.30
C TYR A 185 9.15 -9.86 -7.57
N GLN A 186 9.15 -10.25 -8.84
CA GLN A 186 9.50 -11.60 -9.31
C GLN A 186 10.87 -11.57 -10.00
N ALA A 187 11.87 -12.16 -9.35
CA ALA A 187 13.27 -12.07 -9.80
C ALA A 187 13.59 -12.98 -11.01
N ASP A 188 12.83 -14.06 -11.20
CA ASP A 188 13.04 -15.04 -12.28
C ASP A 188 12.78 -14.45 -13.67
N LYS A 189 11.81 -13.54 -13.78
CA LYS A 189 11.42 -12.89 -15.05
C LYS A 189 11.64 -11.38 -15.07
N ASP A 190 12.18 -10.80 -14.00
CA ASP A 190 12.34 -9.34 -13.84
C ASP A 190 11.00 -8.60 -14.03
N THR A 191 9.95 -9.09 -13.37
CA THR A 191 8.59 -8.54 -13.42
C THR A 191 8.13 -8.05 -12.04
N MET A 192 7.20 -7.10 -12.04
CA MET A 192 6.43 -6.71 -10.87
C MET A 192 5.06 -7.38 -10.94
N PHE A 193 4.79 -8.23 -9.96
CA PHE A 193 3.47 -8.82 -9.77
C PHE A 193 2.58 -7.89 -8.94
N GLY A 194 1.35 -7.71 -9.37
CA GLY A 194 0.29 -7.06 -8.62
C GLY A 194 -1.00 -7.86 -8.69
N PHE A 195 -1.66 -8.03 -7.54
CA PHE A 195 -3.04 -8.49 -7.49
C PHE A 195 -3.93 -7.37 -6.96
N TYR A 196 -4.86 -6.92 -7.81
CA TYR A 196 -5.83 -5.88 -7.50
C TYR A 196 -7.14 -6.55 -7.08
N GLY A 197 -7.35 -6.69 -5.77
CA GLY A 197 -8.37 -7.56 -5.20
C GLY A 197 -9.80 -6.99 -5.16
N SER A 198 -9.97 -5.70 -5.46
CA SER A 198 -11.26 -5.02 -5.29
C SER A 198 -11.60 -4.07 -6.43
N VAL A 199 -11.19 -4.40 -7.66
CA VAL A 199 -11.51 -3.59 -8.84
C VAL A 199 -13.02 -3.61 -9.08
N GLY A 200 -13.61 -2.43 -9.30
CA GLY A 200 -15.06 -2.30 -9.51
C GLY A 200 -15.92 -2.62 -8.27
N LEU A 201 -15.35 -2.67 -7.07
CA LEU A 201 -16.06 -3.00 -5.82
C LEU A 201 -17.40 -2.25 -5.64
N PHE A 202 -17.39 -1.00 -6.08
CA PHE A 202 -18.46 -0.04 -5.95
C PHE A 202 -19.45 -0.03 -7.13
N ASP A 203 -19.12 -0.72 -8.23
CA ASP A 203 -20.02 -0.88 -9.36
C ASP A 203 -20.93 -2.09 -9.12
N GLN A 204 -22.14 -1.82 -8.63
CA GLN A 204 -23.14 -2.85 -8.34
C GLN A 204 -23.60 -3.61 -9.61
N THR A 205 -23.28 -3.13 -10.81
CA THR A 205 -23.70 -3.75 -12.09
C THR A 205 -22.68 -4.74 -12.64
N LYS A 206 -21.40 -4.64 -12.25
CA LYS A 206 -20.30 -5.43 -12.84
C LYS A 206 -19.69 -6.48 -11.91
N GLY A 207 -20.04 -6.45 -10.62
CA GLY A 207 -19.41 -7.30 -9.62
C GLY A 207 -17.95 -6.92 -9.36
N THR A 208 -17.31 -7.57 -8.39
CA THR A 208 -15.92 -7.24 -8.01
C THR A 208 -14.92 -8.14 -8.72
N ILE A 209 -13.92 -7.51 -9.34
CA ILE A 209 -12.88 -8.17 -10.11
C ILE A 209 -11.60 -8.27 -9.27
N GLY A 210 -11.02 -9.47 -9.26
CA GLY A 210 -9.67 -9.72 -8.77
C GLY A 210 -8.73 -9.80 -9.97
N ARG A 211 -7.94 -8.76 -10.22
CA ARG A 211 -7.04 -8.70 -11.39
C ARG A 211 -5.62 -9.09 -10.99
N LEU A 212 -5.10 -10.18 -11.55
CA LEU A 212 -3.67 -10.49 -11.51
C LEU A 212 -2.98 -9.76 -12.66
N GLN A 213 -1.82 -9.18 -12.39
CA GLN A 213 -0.99 -8.55 -13.39
C GLN A 213 0.50 -8.86 -13.14
N GLU A 214 1.23 -9.18 -14.21
CA GLU A 214 2.69 -9.12 -14.22
C GLU A 214 3.14 -8.06 -15.22
N VAL A 215 3.90 -7.09 -14.73
CA VAL A 215 4.43 -5.97 -15.51
C VAL A 215 5.94 -6.11 -15.61
N ASP A 216 6.50 -5.97 -16.81
CA ASP A 216 7.95 -5.96 -16.99
C ASP A 216 8.58 -4.77 -16.26
N TYR A 217 9.58 -5.06 -15.43
CA TYR A 217 10.16 -4.07 -14.55
C TYR A 217 10.89 -2.96 -15.32
N LYS A 218 11.44 -3.26 -16.51
CA LYS A 218 12.22 -2.30 -17.31
C LYS A 218 11.36 -1.51 -18.27
N THR A 219 10.43 -2.17 -18.96
CA THR A 219 9.65 -1.54 -20.03
C THR A 219 8.31 -1.00 -19.55
N GLY A 220 7.77 -1.54 -18.45
CA GLY A 220 6.40 -1.24 -18.01
C GLY A 220 5.32 -1.96 -18.82
N ASP A 221 5.70 -2.86 -19.73
CA ASP A 221 4.74 -3.64 -20.51
C ASP A 221 4.03 -4.67 -19.63
N VAL A 222 2.72 -4.77 -19.81
CA VAL A 222 1.92 -5.85 -19.21
C VAL A 222 2.25 -7.16 -19.94
N LYS A 223 2.80 -8.14 -19.21
CA LYS A 223 3.13 -9.48 -19.73
C LYS A 223 2.03 -10.49 -19.46
N VAL A 224 1.32 -10.33 -18.34
CA VAL A 224 0.15 -11.14 -17.96
C VAL A 224 -0.89 -10.21 -17.36
N GLU A 225 -2.15 -10.38 -17.77
CA GLU A 225 -3.32 -9.79 -17.10
C GLU A 225 -4.44 -10.82 -17.10
N ILE A 226 -4.97 -11.15 -15.92
CA ILE A 226 -6.02 -12.16 -15.75
C ILE A 226 -7.04 -11.61 -14.75
N ASP A 227 -8.30 -11.53 -15.18
CA ASP A 227 -9.41 -11.10 -14.35
C ASP A 227 -10.15 -12.30 -13.77
N VAL A 228 -10.28 -12.32 -12.45
CA VAL A 228 -11.07 -13.28 -11.68
C VAL A 228 -12.37 -12.62 -11.27
N TYR A 229 -13.47 -13.10 -11.83
CA TYR A 229 -14.82 -12.67 -11.47
C TYR A 229 -15.36 -13.52 -10.33
N ASN A 230 -16.16 -12.91 -9.46
CA ASN A 230 -17.00 -13.66 -8.53
C ASN A 230 -18.48 -13.34 -8.79
N ASN A 231 -19.35 -14.26 -8.40
CA ASN A 231 -20.79 -14.19 -8.65
C ASN A 231 -21.57 -13.46 -7.54
N LYS A 232 -20.88 -12.77 -6.62
CA LYS A 232 -21.49 -12.02 -5.52
C LYS A 232 -21.25 -10.53 -5.73
N ALA A 233 -22.33 -9.75 -5.77
CA ALA A 233 -22.21 -8.30 -5.83
C ALA A 233 -21.35 -7.79 -4.66
N SER A 234 -20.40 -6.91 -4.97
CA SER A 234 -19.55 -6.21 -3.99
C SER A 234 -18.78 -7.11 -3.01
N ALA A 235 -18.41 -8.32 -3.43
CA ALA A 235 -17.56 -9.22 -2.64
C ALA A 235 -16.08 -9.04 -3.03
N PRO A 236 -15.21 -8.44 -2.19
CA PRO A 236 -13.81 -8.30 -2.53
C PRO A 236 -13.07 -9.64 -2.54
N HIS A 237 -12.09 -9.74 -3.44
CA HIS A 237 -11.03 -10.73 -3.33
C HIS A 237 -9.97 -10.23 -2.34
N TYR A 238 -9.10 -11.10 -1.85
CA TYR A 238 -8.11 -10.72 -0.83
C TYR A 238 -6.70 -10.52 -1.41
N GLN A 239 -6.05 -11.61 -1.82
CA GLN A 239 -4.67 -11.62 -2.31
C GLN A 239 -4.51 -12.61 -3.45
N GLY A 240 -3.48 -12.40 -4.28
CA GLY A 240 -3.02 -13.34 -5.30
C GLY A 240 -1.54 -13.67 -5.08
N HIS A 241 -1.12 -14.86 -5.47
CA HIS A 241 0.27 -15.31 -5.30
C HIS A 241 0.70 -16.11 -6.52
N ILE A 242 1.95 -15.92 -6.95
CA ILE A 242 2.59 -16.77 -7.95
C ILE A 242 3.23 -17.95 -7.21
N ILE A 243 2.88 -19.17 -7.61
CA ILE A 243 3.35 -20.40 -6.98
C ILE A 243 4.37 -21.08 -7.89
N ASP A 244 5.57 -21.34 -7.36
CA ASP A 244 6.56 -22.20 -7.99
C ASP A 244 6.34 -23.66 -7.56
N LEU A 245 5.84 -24.49 -8.49
CA LEU A 245 5.59 -25.90 -8.24
C LEU A 245 6.86 -26.69 -7.89
N LYS A 246 8.04 -26.25 -8.34
CA LYS A 246 9.30 -26.91 -7.99
C LYS A 246 9.64 -26.70 -6.51
N GLN A 247 9.30 -25.55 -5.95
CA GLN A 247 9.46 -25.28 -4.52
C GLN A 247 8.39 -25.98 -3.70
N ALA A 248 7.15 -26.02 -4.19
CA ALA A 248 6.03 -26.67 -3.50
C ALA A 248 6.27 -28.17 -3.26
N PHE A 249 7.02 -28.83 -4.14
CA PHE A 249 7.35 -30.26 -4.06
C PHE A 249 8.86 -30.51 -4.03
N ALA A 250 9.64 -29.58 -3.46
CA ALA A 250 11.08 -29.76 -3.28
C ALA A 250 11.34 -30.99 -2.39
N LYS A 251 12.32 -31.82 -2.79
CA LYS A 251 12.77 -32.98 -2.02
C LYS A 251 13.66 -32.56 -0.86
#